data_AF-A0A8J7KFF7-F1
#
_entry.id   AF-A0A8J7KFF7-F1
#
_cell.length_a   1.000
_cell.length_b   1.000
_cell.length_c   1.000
_cell.angle_alpha   90.00
_cell.angle_beta   90.00
_cell.angle_gamma   90.00
#
_symmetry.space_group_name_H-M   'P 1'
#
loop_
_entity.id
_entity.type
_entity.pdbx_description
1 polymer ?
#
loop_
_entity_poly.entity_id
_entity_poly.type
_entity_poly.pdbx_seq_one_letter_code
_entity_poly.pdbx_strand_id
1 'polypeptide(L)' 'MSDYDCTGHADGNYVHPDDCTKFISCVAEKYAYEMDCPAGLHYHHPTDRCEWPEIAGCVTGQPAG' A
#
# COMPACT_ATOMS: atom_id res chain seq x y z
N MET A 1 -12.96 5.99 -4.01
CA MET A 1 -11.69 6.60 -3.58
C MET A 1 -11.57 6.21 -2.14
N SER A 2 -10.76 5.21 -1.84
CA SER A 2 -10.47 4.79 -0.48
C SER A 2 -9.94 6.02 0.26
N ASP A 3 -10.60 6.48 1.32
CA ASP A 3 -10.19 7.64 2.14
C ASP A 3 -8.91 7.28 2.94
N TYR A 4 -7.81 7.00 2.24
CA TYR A 4 -6.53 6.82 2.91
C TYR A 4 -6.01 8.19 3.33
N ASP A 5 -5.94 8.40 4.64
CA ASP A 5 -5.45 9.64 5.23
C ASP A 5 -3.95 9.54 5.48
N CYS A 6 -3.17 10.36 4.79
CA CYS A 6 -1.73 10.47 5.04
C CYS A 6 -1.39 11.51 6.12
N THR A 7 -2.38 12.24 6.67
CA THR A 7 -2.10 13.24 7.68
C THR A 7 -1.60 12.59 8.97
N GLY A 8 -0.38 12.95 9.38
CA GLY A 8 0.28 12.34 10.53
C GLY A 8 0.99 11.01 10.24
N HIS A 9 0.97 10.53 8.99
CA HIS A 9 1.84 9.46 8.53
C HIS A 9 3.11 10.05 7.87
N ALA A 10 4.22 9.33 8.00
CA ALA A 10 5.46 9.71 7.34
C ALA A 10 5.35 9.55 5.81
N ASP A 11 6.21 10.24 5.06
CA ASP A 11 6.32 10.01 3.62
C ASP A 11 6.82 8.59 3.35
N GLY A 12 6.14 7.87 2.45
CA GLY A 12 6.43 6.48 2.18
C GLY A 12 5.27 5.73 1.53
N ASN A 13 5.46 4.42 1.37
CA ASN A 13 4.49 3.53 0.78
C ASN A 13 3.86 2.63 1.85
N TYR A 14 2.55 2.44 1.77
CA TYR A 14 1.74 1.76 2.76
C TYR A 14 0.84 0.72 2.09
N VAL A 15 0.52 -0.34 2.83
CA VAL A 15 -0.40 -1.37 2.34
C VAL A 15 -1.78 -0.76 2.04
N HIS A 16 -2.36 -1.11 0.90
CA HIS A 16 -3.74 -0.74 0.62
C HIS A 16 -4.68 -1.59 1.50
N PRO A 17 -5.70 -0.98 2.14
CA PRO A 17 -6.54 -1.68 3.12
C PRO A 17 -7.35 -2.83 2.52
N ASP A 18 -7.81 -2.65 1.27
CA ASP A 18 -8.81 -3.53 0.66
C ASP A 18 -8.32 -4.27 -0.61
N ASP A 19 -7.10 -3.98 -1.07
CA ASP A 19 -6.63 -4.46 -2.38
C ASP A 19 -5.11 -4.66 -2.39
N CYS A 20 -4.69 -5.91 -2.26
CA CYS A 20 -3.27 -6.27 -2.25
C CYS A 20 -2.53 -5.95 -3.56
N THR A 21 -3.25 -5.77 -4.67
CA THR A 21 -2.66 -5.38 -5.96
C THR A 21 -2.32 -3.88 -6.01
N LYS A 22 -2.57 -3.15 -4.93
CA LYS A 22 -2.34 -1.71 -4.80
C LYS A 22 -1.55 -1.38 -3.54
N PHE A 23 -0.98 -0.19 -3.52
CA PHE A 23 -0.40 0.43 -2.33
C PHE A 23 -0.70 1.92 -2.32
N ILE A 24 -0.59 2.54 -1.15
CA ILE A 24 -0.76 3.98 -1.01
C ILE A 24 0.60 4.63 -0.84
N SER A 25 0.92 5.61 -1.69
CA SER A 25 2.10 6.44 -1.56
C SER A 25 1.70 7.77 -0.91
N CYS A 26 2.23 8.02 0.28
CA CYS A 26 2.09 9.28 1.01
C CYS A 26 3.24 10.23 0.66
N VAL A 27 2.90 11.46 0.31
CA VAL A 27 3.86 12.52 -0.03
C VAL A 27 3.52 13.81 0.70
N ALA A 28 4.55 14.48 1.23
CA ALA A 28 4.44 15.71 2.03
C ALA A 28 3.47 15.58 3.22
N GLU A 29 3.39 14.38 3.82
CA GLU A 29 2.58 14.02 5.00
C GLU A 29 1.09 14.38 4.84
N LYS A 30 0.62 14.45 3.59
CA LYS A 30 -0.70 15.00 3.27
C LYS A 30 -1.37 14.37 2.06
N TYR A 31 -0.61 14.09 1.00
CA TYR A 31 -1.17 13.61 -0.25
C TYR A 31 -1.07 12.10 -0.34
N ALA A 32 -2.22 11.44 -0.46
CA ALA A 32 -2.33 10.01 -0.70
C ALA A 32 -2.50 9.74 -2.20
N TYR A 33 -1.66 8.87 -2.74
CA TYR A 33 -1.77 8.39 -4.11
C TYR A 33 -1.93 6.87 -4.11
N GLU A 34 -3.01 6.40 -4.70
CA GLU A 34 -3.19 4.96 -4.94
C GLU A 34 -2.36 4.54 -6.15
N MET A 35 -1.51 3.55 -5.96
CA MET A 35 -0.58 3.05 -6.95
C MET A 35 -0.88 1.58 -7.24
N ASP A 36 -0.90 1.21 -8.51
CA ASP A 36 -1.10 -0.17 -8.95
C ASP A 36 0.23 -0.93 -9.00
N CYS A 37 0.22 -2.16 -8.49
CA CYS A 37 1.26 -3.12 -8.81
C CYS A 37 1.07 -3.66 -10.24
N PRO A 38 2.16 -4.13 -10.89
CA PRO A 38 2.04 -4.87 -12.13
C PRO A 38 1.09 -6.07 -11.99
N ALA A 39 0.46 -6.46 -13.10
CA ALA A 39 -0.57 -7.49 -13.10
C ALA A 39 -0.12 -8.78 -12.40
N GLY A 40 -0.90 -9.21 -11.40
CA GLY A 40 -0.67 -10.44 -10.64
C GLY A 40 0.34 -10.30 -9.49
N LEU A 41 0.90 -9.12 -9.25
CA LEU A 41 1.79 -8.87 -8.12
C LEU A 41 1.06 -8.14 -6.99
N HIS A 42 1.47 -8.39 -5.76
CA HIS A 42 0.97 -7.75 -4.56
C HIS A 42 2.05 -6.88 -3.91
N TYR A 43 1.65 -5.78 -3.28
CA TYR A 43 2.60 -4.95 -2.56
C TYR A 43 3.14 -5.66 -1.31
N HIS A 44 4.46 -5.73 -1.19
CA HIS A 44 5.18 -6.31 -0.06
C HIS A 44 5.90 -5.20 0.72
N HIS A 45 5.24 -4.70 1.76
CA HIS A 45 5.72 -3.60 2.61
C HIS A 45 7.13 -3.80 3.19
N PRO A 46 7.54 -4.99 3.69
CA PRO A 46 8.89 -5.20 4.21
C PRO A 46 10.03 -4.92 3.23
N THR A 47 9.79 -5.06 1.93
CA THR A 47 10.79 -4.79 0.88
C THR A 47 10.42 -3.61 -0.01
N ASP A 48 9.32 -2.90 0.32
CA ASP A 48 8.78 -1.77 -0.43
C ASP A 48 8.69 -2.01 -1.95
N ARG A 49 8.13 -3.16 -2.36
CA ARG A 49 8.00 -3.52 -3.78
C ARG A 49 6.80 -4.42 -4.05
N CYS A 50 6.34 -4.42 -5.30
CA CYS A 50 5.41 -5.42 -5.78
C CYS A 50 6.12 -6.77 -5.96
N GLU A 51 5.54 -7.81 -5.39
CA GLU A 51 6.11 -9.15 -5.32
C GLU A 51 5.02 -10.19 -5.54
N TRP A 52 5.39 -11.43 -5.84
CA TRP A 52 4.43 -12.52 -5.98
C TRP A 52 3.56 -12.70 -4.73
N PRO A 53 2.24 -12.97 -4.88
CA PRO A 53 1.30 -13.08 -3.76
C PRO A 53 1.75 -14.03 -2.64
N GLU A 54 2.36 -15.16 -3.01
CA GLU A 54 2.88 -16.19 -2.10
C GLU A 54 4.05 -15.71 -1.22
N ILE A 55 4.77 -14.66 -1.65
CA ILE A 55 5.86 -14.03 -0.91
C ILE A 55 5.35 -12.78 -0.18
N ALA A 56 4.52 -11.97 -0.85
CA ALA A 56 4.05 -10.70 -0.34
C ALA A 56 3.24 -10.84 0.96
N GLY A 57 2.56 -11.98 1.14
CA GLY A 57 1.84 -12.28 2.38
C GLY A 57 0.76 -11.26 2.73
N CYS A 58 0.30 -10.49 1.75
CA CYS A 58 -0.70 -9.45 1.95
C CYS A 58 -2.03 -10.07 2.39
N VAL A 59 -2.58 -9.56 3.49
CA VAL A 59 -3.87 -9.97 4.05
C VAL A 59 -4.80 -8.75 3.97
N THR A 60 -5.82 -8.80 3.13
CA THR A 60 -6.80 -7.71 3.02
C THR A 60 -7.53 -7.55 4.36
N GLY A 61 -7.68 -6.31 4.83
CA GLY A 61 -8.24 -6.00 6.15
C GLY A 61 -7.21 -5.87 7.29
N GLN A 62 -5.91 -5.78 7.00
CA GLN A 62 -4.96 -5.29 8.00
C GLN A 62 -5.17 -3.79 8.22
N PRO A 63 -5.31 -3.32 9.47
CA PRO A 63 -5.40 -1.90 9.75
C PRO A 63 -4.12 -1.22 9.23
N ALA A 64 -4.29 -0.17 8.43
CA ALA A 64 -3.21 0.73 8.09
C ALA A 64 -2.56 1.18 9.40
N GLY A 65 -1.30 0.79 9.59
CA GLY A 65 -0.54 1.05 10.81
C GLY A 65 -0.12 2.50 10.94
#